data_AF-A0A7Y1Z4B1-F1
#
_entry.id   AF-A0A7Y1Z4B1-F1
#
_cell.length_a   1.000
_cell.length_b   1.000
_cell.length_c   1.000
_cell.angle_alpha   90.00
_cell.angle_beta   90.00
_cell.angle_gamma   90.00
#
_symmetry.space_group_name_H-M   'P 1'
#
loop_
_entity.id
_entity.type
_entity.pdbx_description
1 polymer ?
#
loop_
_entity_poly.entity_id
_entity_poly.type
_entity_poly.pdbx_seq_one_letter_code
_entity_poly.pdbx_strand_id
1 'polypeptide(L)'
;MTKTLKIYLFVLVLLFAGAIAIEYSKPRPIDWNKTYNETHKIPYGTYIFYNELEHLFPTSRVQSIQVSPYEYFDDYYDYEDGSYLTTGTYMYIDELMTVDQFSAKELLDFASQGNDIFISSSYLPELLMDSLKLKTTNDFSFRGSADLYFANPQFRRDSISIDRGLNNIYFSEVDSVSTTVLGYQRFLIDERINFVKVKYELGSFYIHLQPIVFTNYNLLKKSNKKYTAAVVSYLSDDTIYFDSRDKSRDALSNSPLRFIFSKPALKWAWILSLLALIVFVIFNAKRKQRVVKVIKPLENTTVAFTKTIGNLYYETKDHNNIIDKKITYFLEYIRRVYYLNTEILDDKFVKHLSLKSGRKIGTIKKLINTIAHLKAKAFCTEEDLLNLNRAIEDFHKK
;
A
#
# COMPACT_ATOMS: atom_id res chain seq x y z
N MET A 1 20.28 10.99 22.98
CA MET A 1 19.51 9.80 23.39
C MET A 1 19.86 9.47 24.83
N THR A 2 18.91 9.52 25.76
CA THR A 2 19.14 9.23 27.19
C THR A 2 19.49 7.74 27.41
N LYS A 3 20.29 7.41 28.44
CA LYS A 3 20.70 6.02 28.73
C LYS A 3 19.49 5.08 28.89
N THR A 4 18.41 5.56 29.50
CA THR A 4 17.14 4.85 29.63
C THR A 4 16.49 4.52 28.29
N LEU A 5 16.49 5.46 27.32
CA LEU A 5 15.95 5.20 25.99
C LEU A 5 16.74 4.12 25.23
N LYS A 6 18.07 4.05 25.41
CA LYS A 6 18.91 3.00 24.82
C LYS A 6 18.60 1.62 25.42
N ILE A 7 18.35 1.55 26.72
CA ILE A 7 17.98 0.31 27.42
C ILE A 7 16.62 -0.18 26.93
N TYR A 8 15.61 0.69 26.86
CA TYR A 8 14.29 0.30 26.33
C TYR A 8 14.35 -0.15 24.87
N LEU A 9 15.12 0.54 24.04
CA LEU A 9 15.31 0.15 22.64
C LEU A 9 16.00 -1.22 22.53
N PHE A 10 17.01 -1.47 23.35
CA PHE A 10 17.70 -2.77 23.38
C PHE A 10 16.77 -3.90 23.81
N VAL A 11 15.99 -3.71 24.88
CA VAL A 11 15.00 -4.70 25.34
C VAL A 11 13.93 -4.97 24.28
N LEU A 12 13.46 -3.92 23.59
CA LEU A 12 12.49 -4.06 22.49
C LEU A 12 13.08 -4.89 21.34
N VAL A 13 14.30 -4.58 20.91
CA VAL A 13 15.00 -5.34 19.85
C VAL A 13 15.22 -6.79 20.26
N LEU A 14 15.59 -7.02 21.53
CA LEU A 14 15.79 -8.37 22.07
C LEU A 14 14.47 -9.18 22.12
N LEU A 15 13.37 -8.54 22.49
CA LEU A 15 12.03 -9.15 22.44
C LEU A 15 11.63 -9.50 21.00
N PHE A 16 11.84 -8.59 20.04
CA PHE A 16 11.55 -8.86 18.63
C PHE A 16 12.42 -9.99 18.08
N ALA A 17 13.73 -9.99 18.38
CA ALA A 17 14.63 -11.05 17.98
C ALA A 17 14.23 -12.41 18.57
N GLY A 18 13.84 -12.44 19.85
CA GLY A 18 13.33 -13.64 20.51
C GLY A 18 12.03 -14.16 19.86
N ALA A 19 11.08 -13.27 19.57
CA ALA A 19 9.83 -13.62 18.90
C ALA A 19 10.06 -14.19 17.49
N ILE A 20 10.98 -13.58 16.71
CA ILE A 20 11.34 -14.07 15.38
C ILE A 20 12.01 -15.45 15.46
N ALA A 21 12.91 -15.66 16.43
CA ALA A 21 13.56 -16.96 16.62
C ALA A 21 12.55 -18.06 16.97
N ILE A 22 11.58 -17.78 17.85
CA ILE A 22 10.51 -18.72 18.19
C ILE A 22 9.66 -19.03 16.95
N GLU A 23 9.26 -18.02 16.18
CA GLU A 23 8.42 -18.22 15.00
C GLU A 23 9.13 -19.00 13.89
N TYR A 24 10.43 -18.76 13.68
CA TYR A 24 11.24 -19.50 12.70
C TYR A 24 11.51 -20.95 13.11
N SER A 25 11.51 -21.24 14.42
CA SER A 25 11.71 -22.61 14.92
C SER A 25 10.45 -23.49 14.80
N LYS A 26 9.27 -22.89 14.59
CA LYS A 26 8.04 -23.66 14.40
C LYS A 26 8.04 -24.33 13.02
N PRO A 27 7.65 -25.61 12.93
CA PRO A 27 7.42 -26.24 11.63
C PRO A 27 6.34 -25.44 10.87
N ARG A 28 6.51 -25.31 9.56
CA ARG A 28 5.53 -24.62 8.72
C ARG A 28 4.15 -25.25 8.95
N PRO A 29 3.12 -24.45 9.26
CA PRO A 29 1.79 -24.99 9.43
C PRO A 29 1.37 -25.68 8.13
N ILE A 30 0.85 -26.89 8.26
CA ILE A 30 0.34 -27.64 7.12
C ILE A 30 -0.90 -26.90 6.62
N ASP A 31 -0.91 -26.58 5.33
CA ASP A 31 -2.06 -25.98 4.67
C ASP A 31 -3.13 -27.05 4.43
N TRP A 32 -4.27 -26.93 5.12
CA TRP A 32 -5.42 -27.83 4.98
C TRP A 32 -6.53 -27.25 4.10
N ASN A 33 -6.24 -26.23 3.28
CA ASN A 33 -7.19 -25.71 2.33
C ASN A 33 -7.57 -26.78 1.31
N LYS A 34 -8.88 -27.01 1.16
CA LYS A 34 -9.44 -27.93 0.17
C LYS A 34 -9.30 -27.32 -1.22
N THR A 35 -8.30 -27.75 -1.99
CA THR A 35 -8.01 -27.16 -3.32
C THR A 35 -8.26 -28.12 -4.46
N TYR A 36 -8.23 -29.43 -4.26
CA TYR A 36 -8.43 -30.47 -5.28
C TYR A 36 -7.65 -30.26 -6.58
N ASN A 37 -6.60 -29.45 -6.54
CA ASN A 37 -5.82 -29.07 -7.70
C ASN A 37 -4.72 -30.11 -7.92
N GLU A 38 -4.59 -30.54 -9.16
CA GLU A 38 -3.66 -31.55 -9.64
C GLU A 38 -2.18 -31.15 -9.55
N THR A 39 -1.87 -29.85 -9.45
CA THR A 39 -0.51 -29.33 -9.25
C THR A 39 -0.14 -29.18 -7.77
N HIS A 40 -1.13 -29.18 -6.87
CA HIS A 40 -0.93 -28.92 -5.45
C HIS A 40 -0.52 -30.16 -4.65
N LYS A 41 0.63 -30.06 -3.97
CA LYS A 41 1.17 -31.11 -3.06
C LYS A 41 0.67 -31.03 -1.61
N ILE A 42 -0.24 -30.10 -1.30
CA ILE A 42 -0.85 -29.98 0.02
C ILE A 42 -1.79 -31.18 0.30
N PRO A 43 -2.14 -31.49 1.56
CA PRO A 43 -3.03 -32.59 1.93
C PRO A 43 -4.28 -32.77 1.06
N TYR A 44 -4.99 -31.69 0.75
CA TYR A 44 -6.22 -31.72 -0.05
C TYR A 44 -6.03 -31.25 -1.50
N GLY A 45 -4.83 -31.43 -2.07
CA GLY A 45 -4.62 -31.45 -3.52
C GLY A 45 -4.77 -32.87 -4.08
N THR A 46 -4.84 -33.01 -5.41
CA THR A 46 -5.02 -34.28 -6.14
C THR A 46 -3.76 -34.70 -6.91
N TYR A 47 -2.62 -34.07 -6.63
CA TYR A 47 -1.32 -34.32 -7.30
C TYR A 47 -0.93 -35.79 -7.41
N ILE A 48 -1.07 -36.58 -6.34
CA ILE A 48 -0.71 -38.00 -6.38
C ILE A 48 -1.66 -38.74 -7.32
N PHE A 49 -2.96 -38.51 -7.20
CA PHE A 49 -3.96 -39.17 -8.06
C PHE A 49 -3.70 -38.89 -9.54
N TYR A 50 -3.52 -37.62 -9.90
CA TYR A 50 -3.31 -37.21 -11.28
C TYR A 50 -2.07 -37.87 -11.90
N ASN A 51 -0.94 -37.91 -11.19
CA ASN A 51 0.28 -38.56 -11.68
C ASN A 51 0.17 -40.09 -11.76
N GLU A 52 -0.71 -40.71 -10.97
CA GLU A 52 -0.95 -42.16 -11.02
C GLU A 52 -1.95 -42.55 -12.12
N LEU A 53 -2.66 -41.60 -12.76
CA LEU A 53 -3.63 -41.92 -13.83
C LEU A 53 -2.97 -42.69 -14.99
N GLU A 54 -1.77 -42.30 -15.41
CA GLU A 54 -1.03 -43.01 -16.48
C GLU A 54 -0.64 -44.43 -16.08
N HIS A 55 -0.48 -44.70 -14.78
CA HIS A 55 -0.20 -46.04 -14.26
C HIS A 55 -1.47 -46.88 -14.06
N LEU A 56 -2.59 -46.22 -13.72
CA LEU A 56 -3.89 -46.86 -13.55
C LEU A 56 -4.52 -47.23 -14.89
N PHE A 57 -4.24 -46.46 -15.95
CA PHE A 57 -4.73 -46.65 -17.30
C PHE A 57 -3.57 -46.70 -18.31
N PRO A 58 -2.77 -47.79 -18.32
CA PRO A 58 -1.52 -47.85 -19.08
C PRO A 58 -1.72 -47.85 -20.61
N THR A 59 -2.92 -48.18 -21.08
CA THR A 59 -3.29 -48.17 -22.51
C THR A 59 -3.96 -46.88 -22.94
N SER A 60 -4.38 -46.03 -21.99
CA SER A 60 -5.10 -44.80 -22.25
C SER A 60 -4.16 -43.60 -22.32
N ARG A 61 -4.55 -42.60 -23.10
CA ARG A 61 -3.90 -41.29 -23.07
C ARG A 61 -4.57 -40.41 -22.01
N VAL A 62 -3.78 -39.80 -21.13
CA VAL A 62 -4.29 -38.80 -20.17
C VAL A 62 -4.05 -37.40 -20.74
N GLN A 63 -5.10 -36.60 -20.85
CA GLN A 63 -5.05 -35.22 -21.33
C GLN A 63 -5.69 -34.27 -20.32
N SER A 64 -5.00 -33.17 -19.99
CA SER A 64 -5.55 -32.13 -19.13
C SER A 64 -6.36 -31.13 -19.94
N ILE A 65 -7.64 -30.96 -19.62
CA ILE A 65 -8.49 -29.90 -20.16
C ILE A 65 -8.35 -28.65 -19.30
N GLN A 66 -7.74 -27.62 -19.88
CA GLN A 66 -7.52 -26.33 -19.24
C GLN A 66 -8.54 -25.24 -19.66
N VAL A 67 -9.52 -25.58 -20.49
CA VAL A 67 -10.62 -24.70 -20.91
C VAL A 67 -11.96 -25.26 -20.42
N SER A 68 -13.09 -24.62 -20.74
CA SER A 68 -14.40 -25.20 -20.39
C SER A 68 -14.67 -26.45 -21.24
N PRO A 69 -15.52 -27.40 -20.77
CA PRO A 69 -15.93 -28.55 -21.59
C PRO A 69 -16.52 -28.13 -22.94
N TYR A 70 -17.33 -27.07 -22.95
CA TYR A 70 -17.87 -26.49 -24.18
C TYR A 70 -16.75 -26.09 -25.15
N GLU A 71 -15.80 -25.26 -24.70
CA GLU A 71 -14.69 -24.81 -25.55
C GLU A 71 -13.80 -25.96 -26.03
N TYR A 72 -13.61 -27.00 -25.21
CA TYR A 72 -12.74 -28.11 -25.56
C TYR A 72 -13.37 -29.07 -26.58
N PHE A 73 -14.62 -29.46 -26.36
CA PHE A 73 -15.28 -30.48 -27.18
C PHE A 73 -15.91 -29.93 -28.45
N ASP A 74 -16.19 -28.62 -28.52
CA ASP A 74 -16.66 -27.93 -29.73
C ASP A 74 -15.67 -28.12 -30.91
N ASP A 75 -14.36 -28.05 -30.64
CA ASP A 75 -13.31 -28.29 -31.63
C ASP A 75 -13.32 -29.73 -32.20
N TYR A 76 -13.91 -30.67 -31.48
CA TYR A 76 -14.04 -32.08 -31.88
C TYR A 76 -15.47 -32.44 -32.31
N TYR A 77 -16.39 -31.48 -32.32
CA TYR A 77 -17.77 -31.71 -32.71
C TYR A 77 -17.91 -31.55 -34.24
N ASP A 78 -18.29 -32.63 -34.91
CA ASP A 78 -18.64 -32.59 -36.33
C ASP A 78 -20.08 -32.12 -36.48
N TYR A 79 -20.24 -30.89 -36.98
CA TYR A 79 -21.55 -30.27 -37.22
C TYR A 79 -22.31 -30.86 -38.42
N GLU A 80 -21.64 -31.56 -39.33
CA GLU A 80 -22.29 -32.21 -40.48
C GLU A 80 -22.95 -33.53 -40.07
N ASP A 81 -22.22 -34.34 -39.31
CA ASP A 81 -22.67 -35.67 -38.84
C ASP A 81 -23.30 -35.64 -37.43
N GLY A 82 -23.19 -34.51 -36.71
CA GLY A 82 -23.72 -34.33 -35.36
C GLY A 82 -23.05 -35.22 -34.30
N SER A 83 -21.77 -35.56 -34.50
CA SER A 83 -21.04 -36.53 -33.69
C SER A 83 -19.68 -36.00 -33.25
N TYR A 84 -19.10 -36.57 -32.18
CA TYR A 84 -17.75 -36.21 -31.75
C TYR A 84 -16.73 -37.06 -32.49
N LEU A 85 -15.69 -36.41 -33.01
CA LEU A 85 -14.53 -37.05 -33.62
C LEU A 85 -13.61 -37.73 -32.59
N THR A 86 -13.95 -37.61 -31.30
CA THR A 86 -13.15 -38.11 -30.19
C THR A 86 -13.98 -38.93 -29.22
N THR A 87 -13.38 -39.97 -28.65
CA THR A 87 -14.00 -40.79 -27.62
C THR A 87 -13.18 -40.78 -26.33
N GLY A 88 -13.83 -41.02 -25.20
CA GLY A 88 -13.11 -41.20 -23.95
C GLY A 88 -13.94 -40.98 -22.69
N THR A 89 -13.23 -40.79 -21.58
CA THR A 89 -13.80 -40.44 -20.28
C THR A 89 -13.46 -39.00 -19.90
N TYR A 90 -14.46 -38.15 -19.69
CA TYR A 90 -14.26 -36.86 -19.04
C TYR A 90 -14.23 -37.04 -17.53
N MET A 91 -13.20 -36.53 -16.85
CA MET A 91 -12.96 -36.71 -15.43
C MET A 91 -12.90 -35.38 -14.69
N TYR A 92 -13.81 -35.15 -13.75
CA TYR A 92 -13.88 -33.94 -12.91
C TYR A 92 -13.80 -34.28 -11.43
N ILE A 93 -12.89 -33.62 -10.68
CA ILE A 93 -12.73 -33.84 -9.23
C ILE A 93 -12.58 -32.49 -8.52
N ASP A 94 -13.62 -32.05 -7.82
CA ASP A 94 -13.60 -30.89 -6.93
C ASP A 94 -14.72 -31.00 -5.89
N GLU A 95 -14.72 -30.19 -4.83
CA GLU A 95 -15.82 -30.18 -3.85
C GLU A 95 -17.11 -29.59 -4.42
N LEU A 96 -17.00 -28.61 -5.31
CA LEU A 96 -18.14 -27.97 -5.97
C LEU A 96 -17.87 -27.90 -7.47
N MET A 97 -18.70 -28.59 -8.24
CA MET A 97 -18.62 -28.55 -9.71
C MET A 97 -19.28 -27.26 -10.21
N THR A 98 -18.46 -26.28 -10.59
CA THR A 98 -18.92 -25.00 -11.16
C THR A 98 -18.77 -25.04 -12.68
N VAL A 99 -19.79 -25.56 -13.36
CA VAL A 99 -19.85 -25.64 -14.82
C VAL A 99 -21.03 -24.79 -15.30
N ASP A 100 -20.83 -24.02 -16.37
CA ASP A 100 -21.89 -23.21 -16.96
C ASP A 100 -22.90 -24.09 -17.73
N GLN A 101 -24.05 -23.52 -18.09
CA GLN A 101 -25.13 -24.29 -18.73
C GLN A 101 -24.73 -24.88 -20.08
N PHE A 102 -23.89 -24.20 -20.87
CA PHE A 102 -23.45 -24.71 -22.17
C PHE A 102 -22.52 -25.89 -21.98
N SER A 103 -21.51 -25.75 -21.11
CA SER A 103 -20.60 -26.85 -20.79
C SER A 103 -21.30 -28.05 -20.14
N ALA A 104 -22.32 -27.82 -19.31
CA ALA A 104 -23.09 -28.92 -18.72
C ALA A 104 -23.94 -29.65 -19.77
N LYS A 105 -24.49 -28.92 -20.75
CA LYS A 105 -25.17 -29.51 -21.91
C LYS A 105 -24.18 -30.27 -22.79
N GLU A 106 -23.01 -29.70 -23.04
CA GLU A 106 -21.93 -30.34 -23.80
C GLU A 106 -21.55 -31.70 -23.18
N LEU A 107 -21.45 -31.80 -21.85
CA LEU A 107 -21.16 -33.06 -21.18
C LEU A 107 -22.29 -34.10 -21.33
N LEU A 108 -23.56 -33.66 -21.39
CA LEU A 108 -24.70 -34.55 -21.67
C LEU A 108 -24.66 -35.03 -23.12
N ASP A 109 -24.38 -34.15 -24.07
CA ASP A 109 -24.26 -34.46 -25.49
C ASP A 109 -23.04 -35.36 -25.77
N PHE A 110 -21.91 -35.12 -25.09
CA PHE A 110 -20.74 -35.99 -25.16
C PHE A 110 -21.05 -37.39 -24.64
N ALA A 111 -21.75 -37.51 -23.51
CA ALA A 111 -22.17 -38.80 -22.97
C ALA A 111 -23.20 -39.50 -23.86
N SER A 112 -24.09 -38.75 -24.54
CA SER A 112 -25.14 -39.34 -25.37
C SER A 112 -24.57 -40.15 -26.53
N GLN A 113 -23.38 -39.79 -27.00
CA GLN A 113 -22.62 -40.44 -28.07
C GLN A 113 -21.80 -41.67 -27.61
N GLY A 114 -21.94 -42.11 -26.36
CA GLY A 114 -21.28 -43.33 -25.87
C GLY A 114 -20.09 -43.11 -24.96
N ASN A 115 -19.75 -41.85 -24.67
CA ASN A 115 -18.63 -41.51 -23.80
C ASN A 115 -18.98 -41.60 -22.32
N ASP A 116 -17.95 -41.76 -21.49
CA ASP A 116 -18.10 -41.86 -20.05
C ASP A 116 -17.82 -40.50 -19.39
N ILE A 117 -18.60 -40.15 -18.37
CA ILE A 117 -18.41 -38.93 -17.58
C ILE A 117 -18.20 -39.32 -16.12
N PHE A 118 -17.00 -39.13 -15.60
CA PHE A 118 -16.68 -39.32 -14.19
C PHE A 118 -16.67 -37.99 -13.45
N ILE A 119 -17.55 -37.83 -12.47
CA ILE A 119 -17.61 -36.66 -11.60
C ILE A 119 -17.47 -37.11 -10.17
N SER A 120 -16.40 -36.66 -9.51
CA SER A 120 -16.32 -36.71 -8.06
C SER A 120 -16.52 -35.31 -7.48
N SER A 121 -17.71 -35.05 -6.94
CA SER A 121 -18.04 -33.75 -6.35
C SER A 121 -19.10 -33.86 -5.28
N SER A 122 -18.93 -33.07 -4.21
CA SER A 122 -19.93 -32.97 -3.15
C SER A 122 -21.19 -32.24 -3.61
N TYR A 123 -21.06 -31.31 -4.55
CA TYR A 123 -22.17 -30.52 -5.09
C TYR A 123 -22.12 -30.51 -6.62
N LEU A 124 -23.25 -30.83 -7.25
CA LEU A 124 -23.39 -30.85 -8.71
C LEU A 124 -24.30 -29.70 -9.20
N PRO A 125 -24.13 -29.23 -10.45
CA PRO A 125 -25.05 -28.31 -11.09
C PRO A 125 -26.47 -28.88 -11.16
N GLU A 126 -27.47 -28.04 -10.93
CA GLU A 126 -28.90 -28.40 -11.00
C GLU A 126 -29.28 -28.99 -12.35
N LEU A 127 -28.76 -28.43 -13.46
CA LEU A 127 -29.02 -28.93 -14.82
C LEU A 127 -28.62 -30.41 -14.99
N LEU A 128 -27.48 -30.82 -14.45
CA LEU A 128 -27.04 -32.22 -14.51
C LEU A 128 -27.88 -33.10 -13.59
N MET A 129 -28.22 -32.62 -12.39
CA MET A 129 -29.07 -33.36 -11.46
C MET A 129 -30.47 -33.62 -12.05
N ASP A 130 -31.08 -32.61 -12.66
CA ASP A 130 -32.41 -32.73 -13.28
C ASP A 130 -32.40 -33.65 -14.49
N SER A 131 -31.39 -33.51 -15.37
CA SER A 131 -31.26 -34.33 -16.58
C SER A 131 -31.01 -35.80 -16.25
N LEU A 132 -30.25 -36.07 -15.18
CA LEU A 132 -29.94 -37.42 -14.71
C LEU A 132 -30.96 -37.94 -13.68
N LYS A 133 -31.98 -37.14 -13.33
CA LYS A 133 -33.02 -37.45 -12.33
C LYS A 133 -32.45 -37.86 -10.97
N LEU A 134 -31.43 -37.15 -10.52
CA LEU A 134 -30.78 -37.35 -9.23
C LEU A 134 -31.20 -36.25 -8.25
N LYS A 135 -31.39 -36.61 -6.98
CA LYS A 135 -31.47 -35.62 -5.90
C LYS A 135 -30.46 -35.92 -4.82
N THR A 136 -29.80 -34.87 -4.35
CA THR A 136 -28.86 -34.94 -3.23
C THR A 136 -29.39 -34.18 -2.03
N THR A 137 -29.15 -34.71 -0.84
CA THR A 137 -29.46 -34.04 0.43
C THR A 137 -28.20 -33.97 1.27
N ASN A 138 -28.03 -32.85 1.99
CA ASN A 138 -26.94 -32.67 2.95
C ASN A 138 -27.50 -32.72 4.38
N ASP A 139 -26.93 -33.59 5.20
CA ASP A 139 -27.23 -33.65 6.63
C ASP A 139 -26.14 -32.92 7.43
N PHE A 140 -26.48 -31.69 7.86
CA PHE A 140 -25.59 -30.80 8.60
C PHE A 140 -25.33 -31.22 10.05
N SER A 141 -26.00 -32.26 10.57
CA SER A 141 -25.85 -32.72 11.96
C SER A 141 -24.54 -33.49 12.20
N PHE A 142 -23.71 -33.66 11.18
CA PHE A 142 -22.55 -34.53 11.20
C PHE A 142 -21.34 -33.99 11.99
N ARG A 143 -20.83 -34.84 12.90
CA ARG A 143 -19.47 -34.82 13.44
C ARG A 143 -18.97 -36.26 13.56
N GLY A 144 -17.94 -36.65 12.83
CA GLY A 144 -17.35 -37.98 13.00
C GLY A 144 -16.51 -38.48 11.82
N SER A 145 -16.43 -39.80 11.72
CA SER A 145 -15.84 -40.54 10.58
C SER A 145 -16.94 -41.24 9.77
N ALA A 146 -16.68 -41.48 8.49
CA ALA A 146 -17.54 -42.30 7.64
C ALA A 146 -16.79 -43.51 7.11
N ASP A 147 -17.50 -44.63 6.99
CA ASP A 147 -17.02 -45.78 6.26
C ASP A 147 -17.58 -45.74 4.83
N LEU A 148 -16.71 -45.89 3.84
CA LEU A 148 -17.09 -45.98 2.42
C LEU A 148 -16.85 -47.40 1.93
N TYR A 149 -17.83 -47.97 1.23
CA TYR A 149 -17.77 -49.33 0.69
C TYR A 149 -18.54 -49.46 -0.61
N PHE A 150 -18.26 -50.51 -1.35
CA PHE A 150 -18.86 -50.77 -2.66
C PHE A 150 -20.05 -51.73 -2.57
N ALA A 151 -21.02 -51.53 -3.44
CA ALA A 151 -22.11 -52.48 -3.66
C ALA A 151 -21.60 -53.78 -4.30
N ASN A 152 -20.61 -53.67 -5.19
CA ASN A 152 -20.02 -54.82 -5.87
C ASN A 152 -19.24 -55.72 -4.90
N PRO A 153 -19.58 -57.02 -4.78
CA PRO A 153 -18.91 -57.96 -3.90
C PRO A 153 -17.39 -58.09 -4.12
N GLN A 154 -16.91 -57.87 -5.36
CA GLN A 154 -15.50 -57.98 -5.72
C GLN A 154 -14.62 -56.98 -4.95
N PHE A 155 -15.15 -55.80 -4.62
CA PHE A 155 -14.42 -54.72 -3.95
C PHE A 155 -14.74 -54.61 -2.45
N ARG A 156 -15.41 -55.61 -1.84
CA ARG A 156 -15.78 -55.57 -0.41
C ARG A 156 -14.58 -55.32 0.52
N ARG A 157 -13.40 -55.85 0.16
CA ARG A 157 -12.16 -55.71 0.95
C ARG A 157 -11.46 -54.36 0.77
N ASP A 158 -11.91 -53.55 -0.18
CA ASP A 158 -11.32 -52.24 -0.48
C ASP A 158 -12.06 -51.08 0.19
N SER A 159 -12.96 -51.40 1.12
CA SER A 159 -13.69 -50.43 1.95
C SER A 159 -12.74 -49.61 2.84
N ILE A 160 -13.02 -48.33 3.02
CA ILE A 160 -12.16 -47.40 3.76
C ILE A 160 -12.92 -46.61 4.81
N SER A 161 -12.20 -46.05 5.78
CA SER A 161 -12.77 -45.15 6.79
C SER A 161 -12.06 -43.81 6.74
N ILE A 162 -12.84 -42.74 6.65
CA ILE A 162 -12.37 -41.36 6.52
C ILE A 162 -12.82 -40.58 7.75
N ASP A 163 -11.89 -39.89 8.38
CA ASP A 163 -12.05 -39.22 9.67
C ASP A 163 -12.00 -37.70 9.59
N ARG A 164 -11.68 -37.13 8.41
CA ARG A 164 -11.52 -35.69 8.21
C ARG A 164 -11.97 -35.24 6.83
N GLY A 165 -12.54 -34.03 6.78
CA GLY A 165 -12.83 -33.31 5.54
C GLY A 165 -14.08 -33.78 4.79
N LEU A 166 -14.85 -34.71 5.36
CA LEU A 166 -16.09 -35.24 4.81
C LEU A 166 -17.25 -34.24 4.93
N ASN A 167 -18.13 -34.30 3.94
CA ASN A 167 -19.46 -33.71 3.98
C ASN A 167 -20.49 -34.85 4.02
N ASN A 168 -21.59 -34.72 4.75
CA ASN A 168 -22.63 -35.76 4.80
C ASN A 168 -23.68 -35.52 3.71
N ILE A 169 -23.23 -35.58 2.45
CA ILE A 169 -24.07 -35.44 1.26
C ILE A 169 -24.25 -36.80 0.63
N TYR A 170 -25.49 -37.15 0.35
CA TYR A 170 -25.87 -38.42 -0.23
C TYR A 170 -26.97 -38.26 -1.27
N PHE A 171 -27.13 -39.26 -2.13
CA PHE A 171 -28.27 -39.34 -3.03
C PHE A 171 -29.52 -39.76 -2.25
N SER A 172 -30.51 -38.86 -2.18
CA SER A 172 -31.79 -39.10 -1.50
C SER A 172 -32.80 -39.76 -2.42
N GLU A 173 -32.80 -39.41 -3.71
CA GLU A 173 -33.61 -40.03 -4.74
C GLU A 173 -32.74 -40.35 -5.95
N VAL A 174 -32.92 -41.56 -6.49
CA VAL A 174 -32.29 -42.03 -7.73
C VAL A 174 -33.34 -42.77 -8.55
N ASP A 175 -33.27 -42.64 -9.88
CA ASP A 175 -34.12 -43.41 -10.80
C ASP A 175 -33.61 -44.86 -10.89
N SER A 176 -34.38 -45.80 -10.35
CA SER A 176 -34.00 -47.22 -10.27
C SER A 176 -33.87 -47.93 -11.61
N VAL A 177 -34.41 -47.35 -12.69
CA VAL A 177 -34.35 -47.96 -14.04
C VAL A 177 -33.05 -47.61 -14.75
N SER A 178 -32.60 -46.36 -14.62
CA SER A 178 -31.42 -45.84 -15.30
C SER A 178 -30.16 -45.86 -14.42
N THR A 179 -30.31 -45.95 -13.09
CA THR A 179 -29.21 -45.82 -12.13
C THR A 179 -28.85 -47.15 -11.49
N THR A 180 -27.56 -47.49 -11.52
CA THR A 180 -26.95 -48.58 -10.77
C THR A 180 -26.17 -48.00 -9.58
N VAL A 181 -26.47 -48.45 -8.37
CA VAL A 181 -25.72 -48.05 -7.17
C VAL A 181 -24.39 -48.80 -7.11
N LEU A 182 -23.29 -48.07 -7.01
CA LEU A 182 -21.93 -48.62 -6.98
C LEU A 182 -21.30 -48.57 -5.58
N GLY A 183 -21.73 -47.64 -4.73
CA GLY A 183 -21.15 -47.47 -3.41
C GLY A 183 -22.06 -46.77 -2.41
N TYR A 184 -21.74 -47.02 -1.15
CA TYR A 184 -22.42 -46.49 0.01
C TYR A 184 -21.41 -45.83 0.94
N GLN A 185 -21.92 -44.87 1.70
CA GLN A 185 -21.27 -44.30 2.86
C GLN A 185 -22.11 -44.58 4.09
N ARG A 186 -21.46 -44.94 5.19
CA ARG A 186 -22.11 -45.15 6.47
C ARG A 186 -21.58 -44.16 7.49
N PHE A 187 -22.48 -43.36 8.02
CA PHE A 187 -22.23 -42.47 9.13
C PHE A 187 -22.88 -43.04 10.37
N LEU A 188 -22.08 -43.49 11.34
CA LEU A 188 -22.54 -44.21 12.52
C LEU A 188 -23.35 -45.48 12.15
N ILE A 189 -24.67 -45.33 12.01
CA ILE A 189 -25.64 -46.41 11.77
C ILE A 189 -26.33 -46.25 10.40
N ASP A 190 -26.38 -45.04 9.86
CA ASP A 190 -27.15 -44.75 8.64
C ASP A 190 -26.32 -45.04 7.39
N GLU A 191 -26.76 -46.01 6.60
CA GLU A 191 -26.25 -46.29 5.26
C GLU A 191 -26.91 -45.34 4.25
N ARG A 192 -26.09 -44.67 3.44
CA ARG A 192 -26.53 -43.71 2.43
C ARG A 192 -25.77 -43.93 1.13
N ILE A 193 -26.40 -43.66 0.00
CA ILE A 193 -25.77 -43.84 -1.32
C ILE A 193 -24.82 -42.67 -1.59
N ASN A 194 -23.57 -42.97 -1.99
CA ASN A 194 -22.58 -41.95 -2.32
C ASN A 194 -21.96 -42.08 -3.70
N PHE A 195 -22.10 -43.24 -4.36
CA PHE A 195 -21.53 -43.50 -5.68
C PHE A 195 -22.51 -44.25 -6.56
N VAL A 196 -22.80 -43.69 -7.73
CA VAL A 196 -23.77 -44.21 -8.69
C VAL A 196 -23.23 -44.20 -10.11
N LYS A 197 -23.72 -45.13 -10.93
CA LYS A 197 -23.61 -45.12 -12.39
C LYS A 197 -24.99 -44.85 -12.97
N VAL A 198 -25.16 -43.76 -13.69
CA VAL A 198 -26.39 -43.43 -14.43
C VAL A 198 -26.15 -43.71 -15.90
N LYS A 199 -26.94 -44.59 -16.50
CA LYS A 199 -26.92 -44.80 -17.95
C LYS A 199 -27.59 -43.59 -18.62
N TYR A 200 -26.89 -42.97 -19.56
CA TYR A 200 -27.40 -41.83 -20.31
C TYR A 200 -27.21 -42.08 -21.80
N GLU A 201 -28.31 -42.38 -22.49
CA GLU A 201 -28.34 -42.85 -23.87
C GLU A 201 -27.32 -44.00 -24.14
N LEU A 202 -26.27 -43.75 -24.93
CA LEU A 202 -25.23 -44.73 -25.25
C LEU A 202 -24.11 -44.78 -24.21
N GLY A 203 -23.88 -43.69 -23.47
CA GLY A 203 -22.80 -43.55 -22.50
C GLY A 203 -23.22 -43.71 -21.05
N SER A 204 -22.40 -43.21 -20.12
CA SER A 204 -22.64 -43.35 -18.68
C SER A 204 -22.03 -42.23 -17.85
N PHE A 205 -22.77 -41.79 -16.83
CA PHE A 205 -22.28 -40.90 -15.78
C PHE A 205 -21.92 -41.69 -14.54
N TYR A 206 -20.70 -41.56 -14.06
CA TYR A 206 -20.21 -42.10 -12.80
C TYR A 206 -20.06 -40.96 -11.80
N ILE A 207 -20.96 -40.87 -10.81
CA ILE A 207 -21.01 -39.72 -9.90
C ILE A 207 -20.74 -40.16 -8.47
N HIS A 208 -19.65 -39.64 -7.90
CA HIS A 208 -19.16 -39.93 -6.55
C HIS A 208 -19.18 -38.67 -5.68
N LEU A 209 -19.92 -38.68 -4.57
CA LEU A 209 -20.16 -37.47 -3.76
C LEU A 209 -19.02 -37.09 -2.80
N GLN A 210 -17.94 -37.89 -2.75
CA GLN A 210 -16.82 -37.71 -1.81
C GLN A 210 -15.48 -37.51 -2.54
N PRO A 211 -15.22 -36.32 -3.12
CA PRO A 211 -13.95 -36.01 -3.80
C PRO A 211 -12.72 -36.11 -2.89
N ILE A 212 -12.94 -36.04 -1.58
CA ILE A 212 -11.88 -36.14 -0.56
C ILE A 212 -11.07 -37.44 -0.69
N VAL A 213 -11.64 -38.52 -1.24
CA VAL A 213 -10.94 -39.81 -1.43
C VAL A 213 -9.78 -39.74 -2.42
N PHE A 214 -9.81 -38.78 -3.33
CA PHE A 214 -8.78 -38.57 -4.37
C PHE A 214 -7.64 -37.67 -3.89
N THR A 215 -7.71 -37.13 -2.68
CA THR A 215 -6.72 -36.20 -2.16
C THR A 215 -5.43 -36.89 -1.70
N ASN A 216 -4.31 -36.17 -1.79
CA ASN A 216 -2.97 -36.64 -1.40
C ASN A 216 -2.95 -37.26 0.00
N TYR A 217 -3.57 -36.59 0.97
CA TYR A 217 -3.63 -37.08 2.36
C TYR A 217 -4.36 -38.41 2.48
N ASN A 218 -5.49 -38.56 1.79
CA ASN A 218 -6.25 -39.80 1.86
C ASN A 218 -5.57 -40.94 1.11
N LEU A 219 -4.97 -40.69 -0.05
CA LEU A 219 -4.26 -41.71 -0.81
C LEU A 219 -3.05 -42.29 -0.06
N LEU A 220 -2.32 -41.44 0.68
CA LEU A 220 -1.17 -41.84 1.49
C LEU A 220 -1.57 -42.54 2.80
N LYS A 221 -2.86 -42.51 3.18
CA LYS A 221 -3.33 -43.06 4.45
C LYS A 221 -3.73 -44.52 4.32
N LYS A 222 -3.09 -45.40 5.10
CA LYS A 222 -3.40 -46.83 5.22
C LYS A 222 -3.45 -47.51 3.83
N SER A 223 -4.56 -48.18 3.51
CA SER A 223 -4.82 -48.86 2.24
C SER A 223 -5.81 -48.11 1.36
N ASN A 224 -6.05 -46.81 1.62
CA ASN A 224 -7.09 -46.05 0.95
C ASN A 224 -6.90 -45.95 -0.57
N LYS A 225 -5.66 -46.02 -1.05
CA LYS A 225 -5.35 -46.10 -2.49
C LYS A 225 -6.09 -47.22 -3.23
N LYS A 226 -6.41 -48.34 -2.54
CA LYS A 226 -7.17 -49.45 -3.14
C LYS A 226 -8.62 -49.07 -3.41
N TYR A 227 -9.24 -48.30 -2.51
CA TYR A 227 -10.58 -47.78 -2.72
C TYR A 227 -10.61 -46.88 -3.96
N THR A 228 -9.67 -45.93 -4.04
CA THR A 228 -9.60 -45.02 -5.20
C THR A 228 -9.37 -45.76 -6.50
N ALA A 229 -8.48 -46.76 -6.53
CA ALA A 229 -8.29 -47.64 -7.68
C ALA A 229 -9.57 -48.40 -8.05
N ALA A 230 -10.31 -48.92 -7.06
CA ALA A 230 -11.59 -49.58 -7.29
C ALA A 230 -12.66 -48.61 -7.83
N VAL A 231 -12.71 -47.36 -7.37
CA VAL A 231 -13.64 -46.34 -7.92
C VAL A 231 -13.39 -46.11 -9.41
N VAL A 232 -12.13 -45.96 -9.82
CA VAL A 232 -11.81 -45.67 -11.24
C VAL A 232 -11.82 -46.91 -12.12
N SER A 233 -11.71 -48.12 -11.55
CA SER A 233 -11.78 -49.38 -12.31
C SER A 233 -13.12 -49.67 -12.99
N TYR A 234 -14.16 -48.90 -12.68
CA TYR A 234 -15.44 -48.95 -13.39
C TYR A 234 -15.42 -48.22 -14.73
N LEU A 235 -14.41 -47.39 -14.98
CA LEU A 235 -14.25 -46.61 -16.20
C LEU A 235 -13.66 -47.49 -17.30
N SER A 236 -13.95 -47.13 -18.55
CA SER A 236 -13.40 -47.79 -19.73
C SER A 236 -11.92 -47.42 -19.96
N ASP A 237 -11.16 -48.33 -20.57
CA ASP A 237 -9.76 -48.12 -20.95
C ASP A 237 -9.67 -47.27 -22.24
N ASP A 238 -10.22 -46.05 -22.21
CA ASP A 238 -10.15 -45.05 -23.30
C ASP A 238 -9.45 -43.77 -22.80
N THR A 239 -9.27 -42.78 -23.68
CA THR A 239 -8.62 -41.50 -23.39
C THR A 239 -9.29 -40.81 -22.21
N ILE A 240 -8.50 -40.39 -21.23
CA ILE A 240 -8.99 -39.67 -20.05
C ILE A 240 -8.75 -38.19 -20.25
N TYR A 241 -9.84 -37.44 -20.30
CA TYR A 241 -9.85 -35.99 -20.31
C TYR A 241 -10.04 -35.47 -18.89
N PHE A 242 -8.94 -35.19 -18.21
CA PHE A 242 -8.94 -34.68 -16.84
C PHE A 242 -9.20 -33.18 -16.83
N ASP A 243 -10.28 -32.73 -16.17
CA ASP A 243 -10.56 -31.32 -15.97
C ASP A 243 -9.56 -30.71 -14.98
N SER A 244 -8.66 -29.90 -15.51
CA SER A 244 -7.64 -29.18 -14.75
C SER A 244 -8.28 -27.99 -14.02
N ARG A 245 -8.06 -27.89 -12.70
CA ARG A 245 -8.52 -26.72 -11.94
C ARG A 245 -7.77 -25.46 -12.34
N ASP A 246 -6.52 -25.61 -12.77
CA ASP A 246 -5.75 -24.53 -13.38
C ASP A 246 -6.22 -24.35 -14.83
N LYS A 247 -7.36 -23.68 -14.99
CA LYS A 247 -7.89 -23.32 -16.31
C LYS A 247 -6.96 -22.31 -16.98
N SER A 248 -6.34 -22.71 -18.08
CA SER A 248 -5.63 -21.84 -19.02
C SER A 248 -6.67 -21.05 -19.79
N ARG A 249 -7.23 -20.04 -19.14
CA ARG A 249 -7.76 -18.91 -19.90
C ARG A 249 -6.57 -18.28 -20.60
N ASP A 250 -6.48 -18.48 -21.91
CA ASP A 250 -5.61 -17.67 -22.73
C ASP A 250 -5.73 -16.19 -22.33
N ALA A 251 -4.58 -15.62 -21.95
CA ALA A 251 -4.25 -14.22 -22.10
C ALA A 251 -5.18 -13.11 -21.56
N LEU A 252 -6.09 -13.34 -20.60
CA LEU A 252 -6.83 -12.22 -19.98
C LEU A 252 -6.11 -11.67 -18.73
N SER A 253 -5.31 -10.64 -19.02
CA SER A 253 -4.55 -9.75 -18.14
C SER A 253 -3.35 -10.41 -17.43
N ASN A 254 -2.20 -10.40 -18.11
CA ASN A 254 -0.85 -10.42 -17.51
C ASN A 254 -0.58 -9.15 -16.67
N SER A 255 -1.52 -8.71 -15.84
CA SER A 255 -1.28 -7.59 -14.93
C SER A 255 -0.38 -8.09 -13.80
N PRO A 256 0.83 -7.51 -13.61
CA PRO A 256 1.71 -7.88 -12.52
C PRO A 256 1.04 -7.75 -11.14
N LEU A 257 0.03 -6.88 -11.02
CA LEU A 257 -0.76 -6.70 -9.80
C LEU A 257 -1.55 -7.97 -9.42
N ARG A 258 -2.00 -8.77 -10.40
CA ARG A 258 -2.72 -10.01 -10.13
C ARG A 258 -1.82 -11.02 -9.44
N PHE A 259 -0.55 -11.13 -9.88
CA PHE A 259 0.45 -11.96 -9.20
C PHE A 259 0.70 -11.45 -7.78
N ILE A 260 0.87 -10.14 -7.58
CA ILE A 260 1.03 -9.52 -6.26
C ILE A 260 -0.15 -9.87 -5.33
N PHE A 261 -1.39 -9.82 -5.84
CA PHE A 261 -2.58 -10.15 -5.04
C PHE A 261 -2.84 -11.64 -4.83
N SER A 262 -2.30 -12.51 -5.69
CA SER A 262 -2.44 -13.96 -5.59
C SER A 262 -1.72 -14.54 -4.37
N LYS A 263 -0.61 -13.94 -3.96
CA LYS A 263 0.19 -14.38 -2.81
C LYS A 263 -0.14 -13.53 -1.59
N PRO A 264 -0.59 -14.11 -0.47
CA PRO A 264 -0.99 -13.35 0.72
C PRO A 264 0.09 -12.38 1.24
N ALA A 265 1.36 -12.79 1.23
CA ALA A 265 2.46 -11.94 1.69
C ALA A 265 2.66 -10.69 0.81
N LEU A 266 2.64 -10.86 -0.52
CA LEU A 266 2.77 -9.78 -1.49
C LEU A 266 1.56 -8.83 -1.44
N LYS A 267 0.34 -9.37 -1.27
CA LYS A 267 -0.88 -8.59 -1.07
C LYS A 267 -0.75 -7.66 0.13
N TRP A 268 -0.32 -8.16 1.28
CA TRP A 268 -0.14 -7.34 2.48
C TRP A 268 0.99 -6.33 2.34
N ALA A 269 2.12 -6.71 1.73
CA ALA A 269 3.21 -5.78 1.44
C ALA A 269 2.74 -4.61 0.57
N TRP A 270 1.94 -4.88 -0.47
CA TRP A 270 1.36 -3.86 -1.34
C TRP A 270 0.39 -2.93 -0.60
N ILE A 271 -0.53 -3.49 0.19
CA ILE A 271 -1.48 -2.71 1.00
C ILE A 271 -0.75 -1.82 2.02
N LEU A 272 0.24 -2.37 2.72
CA LEU A 272 1.03 -1.62 3.70
C LEU A 272 1.85 -0.51 3.03
N SER A 273 2.41 -0.76 1.85
CA SER A 273 3.13 0.26 1.07
C SER A 273 2.23 1.42 0.67
N LEU A 274 1.02 1.13 0.18
CA LEU A 274 0.04 2.16 -0.18
C LEU A 274 -0.42 2.94 1.05
N LEU A 275 -0.68 2.25 2.16
CA LEU A 275 -1.05 2.90 3.42
C LEU A 275 0.09 3.80 3.93
N ALA A 276 1.34 3.34 3.88
CA ALA A 276 2.51 4.13 4.26
C ALA A 276 2.69 5.35 3.36
N LEU A 277 2.44 5.23 2.05
CA LEU A 277 2.46 6.35 1.10
C LEU A 277 1.39 7.40 1.45
N ILE A 278 0.15 6.96 1.70
CA ILE A 278 -0.95 7.86 2.09
C ILE A 278 -0.60 8.59 3.38
N VAL A 279 -0.11 7.87 4.39
CA VAL A 279 0.34 8.44 5.66
C VAL A 279 1.48 9.45 5.41
N PHE A 280 2.49 9.09 4.62
CA PHE A 280 3.60 9.97 4.26
C PHE A 280 3.12 11.26 3.60
N VAL A 281 2.17 11.17 2.67
CA VAL A 281 1.57 12.34 2.01
C VAL A 281 0.80 13.17 3.02
N ILE A 282 -0.05 12.61 3.88
CA ILE A 282 -0.81 13.38 4.88
C ILE A 282 0.14 14.19 5.80
N PHE A 283 1.24 13.59 6.23
CA PHE A 283 2.21 14.27 7.09
C PHE A 283 3.08 15.31 6.34
N ASN A 284 3.45 15.06 5.09
CA ASN A 284 4.33 15.95 4.31
C ASN A 284 3.59 16.93 3.39
N ALA A 285 2.28 16.75 3.17
CA ALA A 285 1.45 17.65 2.37
C ALA A 285 1.20 19.00 3.07
N LYS A 286 1.50 19.09 4.38
CA LYS A 286 1.49 20.38 5.07
C LYS A 286 2.52 21.31 4.43
N ARG A 287 2.05 22.41 3.83
CA ARG A 287 2.89 23.46 3.26
C ARG A 287 3.90 23.93 4.30
N LYS A 288 5.19 23.72 4.06
CA LYS A 288 6.28 24.35 4.82
C LYS A 288 6.41 25.79 4.34
N GLN A 289 6.16 26.75 5.22
CA GLN A 289 6.26 28.17 4.89
C GLN A 289 7.74 28.50 4.60
N ARG A 290 8.00 29.20 3.49
CA ARG A 290 9.37 29.62 3.16
C ARG A 290 9.86 30.62 4.20
N VAL A 291 11.12 30.49 4.64
CA VAL A 291 11.76 31.44 5.56
C VAL A 291 11.76 32.82 4.89
N VAL A 292 11.02 33.76 5.46
CA VAL A 292 10.98 35.16 4.98
C VAL A 292 12.29 35.82 5.37
N LYS A 293 13.04 36.33 4.39
CA LYS A 293 14.28 37.09 4.65
C LYS A 293 13.90 38.41 5.35
N VAL A 294 14.47 38.67 6.52
CA VAL A 294 14.30 39.94 7.23
C VAL A 294 15.09 41.03 6.50
N ILE A 295 14.40 41.96 5.86
CA ILE A 295 15.02 43.14 5.23
C ILE A 295 15.24 44.18 6.33
N LYS A 296 16.50 44.52 6.63
CA LYS A 296 16.81 45.58 7.61
C LYS A 296 16.47 46.97 7.00
N PRO A 297 15.85 47.88 7.76
CA PRO A 297 15.61 49.25 7.28
C PRO A 297 16.93 49.99 7.04
N LEU A 298 16.93 50.94 6.10
CA LEU A 298 18.07 51.80 5.79
C LEU A 298 18.35 52.76 6.95
N GLU A 299 19.61 52.86 7.38
CA GLU A 299 20.02 53.81 8.42
C GLU A 299 20.05 55.24 7.88
N ASN A 300 19.77 56.22 8.74
CA ASN A 300 19.85 57.64 8.37
C ASN A 300 21.33 58.07 8.29
N THR A 301 21.88 58.01 7.08
CA THR A 301 23.30 58.31 6.79
C THR A 301 23.70 59.74 7.13
N THR A 302 22.77 60.69 7.08
CA THR A 302 23.04 62.09 7.46
C THR A 302 23.32 62.24 8.94
N VAL A 303 22.54 61.54 9.79
CA VAL A 303 22.74 61.56 11.24
C VAL A 303 24.04 60.84 11.60
N ALA A 304 24.33 59.71 10.95
CA ALA A 304 25.57 58.98 11.13
C ALA A 304 26.79 59.85 10.76
N PHE A 305 26.78 60.49 9.59
CA PHE A 305 27.84 61.38 9.15
C PHE A 305 28.05 62.57 10.11
N THR A 306 26.96 63.23 10.52
CA THR A 306 27.03 64.35 11.47
C THR A 306 27.65 63.92 12.79
N LYS A 307 27.29 62.73 13.29
CA LYS A 307 27.86 62.17 14.52
C LYS A 307 29.35 61.83 14.37
N THR A 308 29.76 61.28 13.23
CA THR A 308 31.17 60.98 12.94
C THR A 308 32.01 62.26 12.90
N ILE A 309 31.56 63.28 12.18
CA ILE A 309 32.25 64.57 12.14
C ILE A 309 32.28 65.23 13.52
N GLY A 310 31.15 65.21 14.25
CA GLY A 310 31.07 65.73 15.62
C GLY A 310 32.05 65.04 16.58
N ASN A 311 32.14 63.71 16.51
CA ASN A 311 33.09 62.93 17.31
C ASN A 311 34.54 63.26 16.97
N LEU A 312 34.87 63.43 15.68
CA LEU A 312 36.22 63.81 15.27
C LEU A 312 36.64 65.16 15.88
N TYR A 313 35.76 66.16 15.87
CA TYR A 313 36.04 67.45 16.51
C TYR A 313 36.09 67.36 18.04
N TYR A 314 35.31 66.46 18.65
CA TYR A 314 35.34 66.21 20.09
C TYR A 314 36.65 65.55 20.54
N GLU A 315 37.13 64.54 19.79
CA GLU A 315 38.36 63.81 20.12
C GLU A 315 39.62 64.63 19.88
N THR A 316 39.64 65.42 18.80
CA THR A 316 40.81 66.27 18.45
C THR A 316 41.04 67.42 19.44
N LYS A 317 39.99 67.86 20.16
CA LYS A 317 40.04 68.95 21.17
C LYS A 317 40.69 70.25 20.66
N ASP A 318 40.63 70.50 19.36
CA ASP A 318 41.14 71.73 18.74
C ASP A 318 40.12 72.86 18.90
N HIS A 319 40.08 73.42 20.10
CA HIS A 319 39.13 74.48 20.46
C HIS A 319 39.37 75.77 19.66
N ASN A 320 40.62 76.07 19.30
CA ASN A 320 40.97 77.22 18.45
C ASN A 320 40.28 77.12 17.09
N ASN A 321 40.43 75.98 16.41
CA ASN A 321 39.85 75.78 15.09
C ASN A 321 38.32 75.87 15.09
N ILE A 322 37.68 75.33 16.13
CA ILE A 322 36.21 75.38 16.27
C ILE A 322 35.73 76.81 16.53
N ILE A 323 36.43 77.55 17.40
CA ILE A 323 36.13 78.96 17.70
C ILE A 323 36.25 79.82 16.45
N ASP A 324 37.34 79.70 15.69
CA ASP A 324 37.57 80.46 14.46
C ASP A 324 36.47 80.20 13.42
N LYS A 325 36.12 78.93 13.23
CA LYS A 325 35.01 78.54 12.34
C LYS A 325 33.69 79.12 12.83
N LYS A 326 33.36 79.02 14.12
CA LYS A 326 32.12 79.57 14.67
C LYS A 326 32.03 81.09 14.52
N ILE A 327 33.11 81.81 14.80
CA ILE A 327 33.20 83.25 14.60
C ILE A 327 33.00 83.58 13.12
N THR A 328 33.69 82.88 12.22
CA THR A 328 33.59 83.08 10.77
C THR A 328 32.17 82.89 10.28
N TYR A 329 31.52 81.76 10.64
CA TYR A 329 30.13 81.50 10.27
C TYR A 329 29.15 82.50 10.88
N PHE A 330 29.38 82.94 12.11
CA PHE A 330 28.53 83.94 12.76
C PHE A 330 28.64 85.32 12.09
N LEU A 331 29.86 85.77 11.78
CA LEU A 331 30.07 87.02 11.07
C LEU A 331 29.53 86.95 9.63
N GLU A 332 29.65 85.80 8.98
CA GLU A 332 29.02 85.55 7.67
C GLU A 332 27.50 85.60 7.75
N TYR A 333 26.91 84.99 8.79
CA TYR A 333 25.48 85.10 9.06
C TYR A 333 25.04 86.56 9.23
N ILE A 334 25.79 87.36 9.98
CA ILE A 334 25.50 88.78 10.15
C ILE A 334 25.58 89.53 8.81
N ARG A 335 26.62 89.27 8.02
CA ARG A 335 26.77 89.83 6.66
C ARG A 335 25.59 89.49 5.77
N ARG A 336 25.17 88.23 5.74
CA ARG A 336 24.10 87.73 4.87
C ARG A 336 22.70 88.17 5.29
N VAL A 337 22.41 88.16 6.59
CA VAL A 337 21.04 88.39 7.11
C VAL A 337 20.80 89.86 7.44
N TYR A 338 21.78 90.55 8.04
CA TYR A 338 21.63 91.94 8.44
C TYR A 338 22.28 92.93 7.47
N TYR A 339 23.02 92.44 6.46
CA TYR A 339 23.70 93.26 5.45
C TYR A 339 24.66 94.28 6.08
N LEU A 340 25.48 93.82 7.02
CA LEU A 340 26.47 94.65 7.73
C LEU A 340 27.89 94.18 7.39
N ASN A 341 28.81 95.13 7.15
CA ASN A 341 30.23 94.81 7.03
C ASN A 341 30.78 94.40 8.41
N THR A 342 31.48 93.26 8.49
CA THR A 342 32.06 92.71 9.71
C THR A 342 33.60 92.74 9.72
N GLU A 343 34.24 93.48 8.81
CA GLU A 343 35.69 93.67 8.79
C GLU A 343 36.17 94.50 9.98
N ILE A 344 35.41 95.55 10.33
CA ILE A 344 35.70 96.45 11.46
C ILE A 344 34.55 96.35 12.46
N LEU A 345 34.84 95.85 13.66
CA LEU A 345 33.87 95.60 14.72
C LEU A 345 33.86 96.75 15.74
N ASP A 346 33.58 97.97 15.28
CA ASP A 346 33.60 99.19 16.09
C ASP A 346 32.26 99.48 16.81
N ASP A 347 32.21 100.54 17.62
CA ASP A 347 30.97 100.95 18.31
C ASP A 347 29.84 101.33 17.32
N LYS A 348 30.18 101.70 16.08
CA LYS A 348 29.20 101.98 15.01
C LYS A 348 28.54 100.68 14.52
N PHE A 349 29.34 99.63 14.31
CA PHE A 349 28.85 98.28 13.99
C PHE A 349 27.91 97.75 15.08
N VAL A 350 28.27 97.91 16.35
CA VAL A 350 27.44 97.47 17.50
C VAL A 350 26.08 98.16 17.52
N LYS A 351 26.04 99.48 17.26
CA LYS A 351 24.78 100.25 17.17
C LYS A 351 23.92 99.79 15.99
N HIS A 352 24.52 99.60 14.81
CA HIS A 352 23.80 99.17 13.62
C HIS A 352 23.25 97.74 13.74
N LEU A 353 24.04 96.83 14.33
CA LEU A 353 23.61 95.46 14.60
C LEU A 353 22.46 95.44 15.60
N SER A 354 22.52 96.26 16.67
CA SER A 354 21.44 96.36 17.66
C SER A 354 20.12 96.83 17.07
N LEU A 355 20.16 97.87 16.21
CA LEU A 355 18.97 98.38 15.52
C LEU A 355 18.37 97.34 14.56
N LYS A 356 19.20 96.61 13.82
CA LYS A 356 18.74 95.61 12.82
C LYS A 356 18.34 94.28 13.44
N SER A 357 18.96 93.86 14.53
CA SER A 357 18.68 92.58 15.18
C SER A 357 17.65 92.70 16.30
N GLY A 358 17.28 93.92 16.72
CA GLY A 358 16.36 94.17 17.83
C GLY A 358 16.91 93.78 19.21
N ARG A 359 18.22 93.57 19.34
CA ARG A 359 18.86 93.10 20.59
C ARG A 359 19.40 94.28 21.40
N LYS A 360 19.43 94.11 22.73
CA LYS A 360 20.02 95.11 23.65
C LYS A 360 21.49 95.34 23.29
N ILE A 361 21.87 96.62 23.21
CA ILE A 361 23.23 97.02 22.82
C ILE A 361 24.32 96.45 23.73
N GLY A 362 24.02 96.30 25.03
CA GLY A 362 24.95 95.71 26.01
C GLY A 362 25.26 94.23 25.73
N THR A 363 24.27 93.45 25.26
CA THR A 363 24.46 92.03 24.93
C THR A 363 25.30 91.87 23.67
N ILE A 364 25.06 92.70 22.65
CA ILE A 364 25.87 92.70 21.42
C ILE A 364 27.30 93.16 21.74
N LYS A 365 27.46 94.23 22.52
CA LYS A 365 28.79 94.72 22.90
C LYS A 365 29.59 93.65 23.63
N LYS A 366 28.96 92.91 24.55
CA LYS A 366 29.58 91.77 25.23
C LYS A 366 30.00 90.68 24.24
N LEU A 367 29.12 90.28 23.32
CA LEU A 367 29.43 89.26 22.30
C LEU A 367 30.59 89.68 21.38
N ILE A 368 30.58 90.91 20.87
CA ILE A 368 31.63 91.42 19.98
C ILE A 368 32.97 91.56 20.72
N ASN A 369 32.96 92.00 21.98
CA ASN A 369 34.16 92.03 22.80
C ASN A 369 34.72 90.62 23.07
N THR A 370 33.85 89.63 23.33
CA THR A 370 34.27 88.23 23.46
C THR A 370 34.90 87.73 22.16
N ILE A 371 34.31 88.04 21.00
CA ILE A 371 34.87 87.68 19.69
C ILE A 371 36.24 88.33 19.47
N ALA A 372 36.38 89.63 19.78
CA ALA A 372 37.65 90.34 19.65
C ALA A 372 38.74 89.76 20.58
N HIS A 373 38.37 89.41 21.81
CA HIS A 373 39.26 88.79 22.79
C HIS A 373 39.71 87.40 22.35
N LEU A 374 38.79 86.56 21.83
CA LEU A 374 39.11 85.21 21.36
C LEU A 374 39.97 85.22 20.09
N LYS A 375 39.76 86.19 19.17
CA LYS A 375 40.62 86.37 17.99
C LYS A 375 42.06 86.78 18.35
N ALA A 376 42.26 87.49 19.46
CA ALA A 376 43.57 87.94 19.91
C ALA A 376 44.32 86.89 20.76
N LYS A 377 43.62 85.85 21.21
CA LYS A 377 44.17 84.82 22.11
C LYS A 377 44.84 83.70 21.30
N ALA A 378 46.10 83.39 21.61
CA ALA A 378 46.85 82.34 20.90
C ALA A 378 46.34 80.91 21.19
N PHE A 379 45.83 80.67 22.40
CA PHE A 379 45.29 79.37 22.83
C PHE A 379 43.97 79.55 23.58
N CYS A 380 42.91 78.96 23.05
CA CYS A 380 41.57 78.96 23.63
C CYS A 380 41.29 77.64 24.35
N THR A 381 40.53 77.74 25.45
CA THR A 381 40.11 76.57 26.25
C THR A 381 38.70 76.11 25.86
N GLU A 382 38.29 74.95 26.37
CA GLU A 382 36.91 74.46 26.22
C GLU A 382 35.89 75.47 26.79
N GLU A 383 36.23 76.12 27.89
CA GLU A 383 35.37 77.13 28.53
C GLU A 383 35.18 78.36 27.61
N ASP A 384 36.22 78.79 26.91
CA ASP A 384 36.14 79.87 25.92
C ASP A 384 35.16 79.50 24.77
N LEU A 385 35.23 78.26 24.28
CA LEU A 385 34.35 77.75 23.23
C LEU A 385 32.89 77.67 23.69
N LEU A 386 32.65 77.20 24.91
CA LEU A 386 31.31 77.14 25.51
C LEU A 386 30.73 78.54 25.73
N ASN A 387 31.55 79.48 26.21
CA ASN A 387 31.15 80.86 26.44
C ASN A 387 30.80 81.57 25.11
N LEU A 388 31.60 81.38 24.07
CA LEU A 388 31.30 81.87 22.73
C LEU A 388 29.99 81.26 22.20
N ASN A 389 29.82 79.94 22.33
CA ASN A 389 28.62 79.28 21.85
C ASN A 389 27.36 79.80 22.55
N ARG A 390 27.39 79.92 23.88
CA ARG A 390 26.27 80.49 24.64
C ARG A 390 25.95 81.91 24.20
N ALA A 391 26.97 82.76 24.02
CA ALA A 391 26.77 84.14 23.58
C ALA A 391 26.17 84.24 22.15
N ILE A 392 26.53 83.33 21.25
CA ILE A 392 25.94 83.24 19.89
C ILE A 392 24.50 82.70 19.97
N GLU A 393 24.25 81.65 20.75
CA GLU A 393 22.90 81.11 20.97
C GLU A 393 21.96 82.13 21.59
N ASP A 394 22.44 82.91 22.57
CA ASP A 394 21.67 83.99 23.21
C ASP A 394 21.36 85.12 22.21
N PHE A 395 22.19 85.32 21.20
CA PHE A 395 21.88 86.25 20.10
C PHE A 395 20.76 85.70 19.20
N HIS A 396 20.74 84.39 18.93
CA HIS A 396 19.73 83.75 18.08
C HIS A 396 18.39 83.48 18.78
N LYS A 397 18.39 83.18 20.09
CA LYS A 397 17.18 82.97 20.89
C LYS A 397 16.39 84.25 21.03
N LYS A 398 15.14 84.27 20.55
CA LYS A 398 14.23 85.43 20.59
C LYS A 398 14.06 85.97 22.00
#